data_AF-A0A1V0PXY8-F1
#
_entry.id   AF-A0A1V0PXY8-F1
#
_cell.length_a   1.000
_cell.length_b   1.000
_cell.length_c   1.000
_cell.angle_alpha   90.00
_cell.angle_beta   90.00
_cell.angle_gamma   90.00
#
_symmetry.space_group_name_H-M   'P 1'
#
loop_
_entity.id
_entity.type
_entity.pdbx_description
1 polymer ?
#
loop_
_entity_poly.entity_id
_entity_poly.type
_entity_poly.pdbx_seq_one_letter_code
_entity_poly.pdbx_strand_id
1 'polypeptide(L)'
;MDILSSLADGFAIALTWQNLLLALLGCFLGTIMGALPGLGPSNGVAILIPLAFTLGLGATPSLILLTSVYYGAMYGGRISSILLNIPGDEPAMMTCLDGHPMAKKGMAGEALSLSGIASFVGAFLATWGLILLAPQLVKIALLFGPAEYFALFALAFMTLGGVSSTNQAKSAFAAALGLGLAMIGVDTQTGVPRFTFGEVHLYDGLDFLVAIVGLFALSEVFIFLENRHGGSEAEGRKLEIGRLYPPLSMIKRCTPTMLRTSFLGFLAGVLPGAGASLGSFISYSMEKRLVDKEGTFGTGDPRGVAAPEAGNNAAAGARWCRCWRWACRGRAPRRCCWPFFWR
;
A
#
# COMPACT_ATOMS: atom_id res chain seq x y z
N MET A 1 -8.46 -2.54 30.60
CA MET A 1 -7.90 -3.90 30.66
C MET A 1 -8.20 -4.68 29.38
N ASP A 2 -9.28 -4.35 28.65
CA ASP A 2 -9.68 -5.03 27.41
C ASP A 2 -8.67 -4.92 26.24
N ILE A 3 -7.93 -3.81 26.13
CA ILE A 3 -6.96 -3.64 25.03
C ILE A 3 -5.81 -4.65 25.16
N LEU A 4 -5.29 -4.84 26.37
CA LEU A 4 -4.16 -5.76 26.62
C LEU A 4 -4.59 -7.22 26.44
N SER A 5 -5.82 -7.58 26.85
CA SER A 5 -6.35 -8.93 26.61
C SER A 5 -6.62 -9.18 25.13
N SER A 6 -7.23 -8.23 24.41
CA SER A 6 -7.40 -8.37 22.95
C SER A 6 -6.07 -8.44 22.20
N LEU A 7 -5.04 -7.74 22.68
CA LEU A 7 -3.70 -7.83 22.10
C LEU A 7 -3.06 -9.20 22.38
N ALA A 8 -3.21 -9.72 23.59
CA ALA A 8 -2.73 -11.05 23.96
C ALA A 8 -3.39 -12.15 23.13
N ASP A 9 -4.71 -12.08 22.92
CA ASP A 9 -5.44 -13.01 22.04
C ASP A 9 -4.95 -12.92 20.59
N GLY A 10 -4.72 -11.70 20.09
CA GLY A 10 -4.16 -11.49 18.76
C GLY A 10 -2.78 -12.12 18.59
N PHE A 11 -1.89 -11.95 19.57
CA PHE A 11 -0.57 -12.60 19.58
C PHE A 11 -0.66 -14.11 19.68
N ALA A 12 -1.59 -14.66 20.48
CA ALA A 12 -1.81 -16.09 20.59
C ALA A 12 -2.20 -16.71 19.24
N ILE A 13 -3.06 -16.04 18.47
CA ILE A 13 -3.47 -16.49 17.14
C ILE A 13 -2.31 -16.33 16.14
N ALA A 14 -1.60 -15.21 16.17
CA ALA A 14 -0.51 -14.92 15.24
C ALA A 14 0.70 -15.86 15.40
N LEU A 15 1.01 -16.27 16.64
CA LEU A 15 2.13 -17.17 16.97
C LEU A 15 1.84 -18.64 16.68
N THR A 16 0.65 -18.99 16.19
CA THR A 16 0.37 -20.36 15.75
C THR A 16 1.29 -20.74 14.58
N TRP A 17 1.78 -21.98 14.61
CA TRP A 17 2.73 -22.49 13.61
C TRP A 17 2.24 -22.32 12.17
N GLN A 18 0.95 -22.57 11.94
CA GLN A 18 0.31 -22.41 10.64
C GLN A 18 0.37 -20.96 10.15
N ASN A 19 0.08 -19.98 11.01
CA ASN A 19 0.06 -18.56 10.63
C ASN A 19 1.47 -18.01 10.41
N LEU A 20 2.46 -18.45 11.17
CA LEU A 20 3.86 -18.08 10.96
C LEU A 20 4.39 -18.63 9.63
N LEU A 21 4.08 -19.88 9.28
CA LEU A 21 4.45 -20.46 7.98
C LEU A 21 3.78 -19.74 6.82
N LEU A 22 2.49 -19.44 6.93
CA LEU A 22 1.76 -18.68 5.92
C LEU A 22 2.30 -17.26 5.78
N ALA A 23 2.68 -16.61 6.88
CA ALA A 23 3.31 -15.31 6.85
C ALA A 23 4.68 -15.35 6.15
N LEU A 24 5.50 -16.35 6.46
CA LEU A 24 6.81 -16.53 5.83
C LEU A 24 6.68 -16.79 4.32
N LEU A 25 5.82 -17.73 3.93
CA LEU A 25 5.54 -18.04 2.52
C LEU A 25 4.95 -16.83 1.79
N GLY A 26 4.02 -16.12 2.42
CA GLY A 26 3.43 -14.91 1.88
C GLY A 26 4.47 -13.83 1.63
N CYS A 27 5.32 -13.54 2.62
CA CYS A 27 6.42 -12.58 2.47
C CYS A 27 7.39 -13.01 1.35
N PHE A 28 7.76 -14.28 1.29
CA PHE A 28 8.68 -14.80 0.27
C PHE A 28 8.10 -14.67 -1.15
N LEU A 29 6.88 -15.16 -1.36
CA LEU A 29 6.17 -15.04 -2.64
C LEU A 29 5.95 -13.57 -3.01
N GLY A 30 5.54 -12.75 -2.04
CA GLY A 30 5.38 -11.31 -2.22
C GLY A 30 6.68 -10.65 -2.68
N THR A 31 7.81 -10.93 -2.04
CA THR A 31 9.11 -10.35 -2.43
C THR A 31 9.54 -10.78 -3.83
N ILE A 32 9.31 -12.04 -4.22
CA ILE A 32 9.59 -12.49 -5.59
C ILE A 32 8.72 -11.72 -6.59
N MET A 33 7.42 -11.61 -6.32
CA MET A 33 6.50 -10.89 -7.22
C MET A 33 6.82 -9.40 -7.31
N GLY A 34 7.10 -8.75 -6.19
CA GLY A 34 7.44 -7.32 -6.17
C GLY A 34 8.81 -7.01 -6.76
N ALA A 35 9.76 -7.95 -6.75
CA ALA A 35 11.06 -7.77 -7.39
C ALA A 35 10.95 -7.67 -8.92
N LEU A 36 9.88 -8.22 -9.51
CA LEU A 36 9.59 -8.09 -10.92
C LEU A 36 9.05 -6.67 -11.21
N PRO A 37 9.74 -5.85 -12.02
CA PRO A 37 9.28 -4.51 -12.36
C PRO A 37 7.90 -4.57 -13.03
N GLY A 38 6.98 -3.68 -12.62
CA GLY A 38 5.61 -3.61 -13.16
C GLY A 38 4.58 -4.39 -12.35
N LEU A 39 4.98 -5.45 -11.64
CA LEU A 39 4.10 -6.22 -10.76
C LEU A 39 4.04 -5.57 -9.36
N GLY A 40 3.32 -4.45 -9.27
CA GLY A 40 3.11 -3.73 -8.02
C GLY A 40 2.47 -4.59 -6.91
N PRO A 41 2.50 -4.13 -5.64
CA PRO A 41 1.99 -4.89 -4.50
C PRO A 41 0.49 -5.20 -4.60
N SER A 42 -0.31 -4.35 -5.25
CA SER A 42 -1.73 -4.60 -5.52
C SER A 42 -1.95 -5.78 -6.47
N ASN A 43 -1.08 -5.96 -7.48
CA ASN A 43 -1.14 -7.08 -8.42
C ASN A 43 -0.75 -8.40 -7.74
N GLY A 44 0.27 -8.37 -6.88
CA GLY A 44 0.70 -9.55 -6.11
C GLY A 44 -0.41 -10.10 -5.21
N VAL A 45 -1.13 -9.19 -4.54
CA VAL A 45 -2.28 -9.56 -3.72
C VAL A 45 -3.44 -10.08 -4.59
N ALA A 46 -3.74 -9.43 -5.71
CA ALA A 46 -4.83 -9.84 -6.61
C ALA A 46 -4.66 -11.28 -7.12
N ILE A 47 -3.45 -11.69 -7.46
CA ILE A 47 -3.13 -13.04 -7.96
C ILE A 47 -3.25 -14.09 -6.84
N LEU A 48 -2.93 -13.73 -5.60
CA LEU A 48 -2.94 -14.67 -4.47
C LEU A 48 -4.29 -14.79 -3.77
N ILE A 49 -5.25 -13.89 -4.05
CA ILE A 49 -6.61 -13.99 -3.50
C ILE A 49 -7.33 -15.27 -3.96
N PRO A 50 -7.42 -15.60 -5.26
CA PRO A 50 -8.00 -16.85 -5.70
C PRO A 50 -7.32 -18.07 -5.06
N LEU A 51 -5.99 -18.03 -4.92
CA LEU A 51 -5.22 -19.10 -4.29
C LEU A 51 -5.57 -19.25 -2.80
N ALA A 52 -5.74 -18.15 -2.07
CA ALA A 52 -6.15 -18.19 -0.66
C ALA A 52 -7.54 -18.83 -0.50
N PHE A 53 -8.45 -18.56 -1.43
CA PHE A 53 -9.79 -19.16 -1.43
C PHE A 53 -9.80 -20.63 -1.84
N THR A 54 -9.01 -21.04 -2.83
CA THR A 54 -8.93 -22.45 -3.25
C THR A 54 -8.28 -23.33 -2.19
N LEU A 55 -7.35 -22.78 -1.41
CA LEU A 55 -6.72 -23.47 -0.27
C LEU A 55 -7.68 -23.64 0.94
N GLY A 56 -8.89 -23.10 0.89
CA GLY A 56 -9.89 -23.26 1.95
C GLY A 56 -9.50 -22.60 3.29
N LEU A 57 -8.61 -21.59 3.25
CA LEU A 57 -8.13 -20.91 4.44
C LEU A 57 -9.27 -20.11 5.10
N GLY A 58 -9.33 -20.16 6.44
CA GLY A 58 -10.25 -19.32 7.22
C GLY A 58 -9.98 -17.82 7.03
N ALA A 59 -10.85 -16.97 7.56
CA ALA A 59 -10.70 -15.51 7.43
C ALA A 59 -9.36 -15.00 8.01
N THR A 60 -8.95 -15.50 9.18
CA THR A 60 -7.71 -15.04 9.84
C THR A 60 -6.44 -15.46 9.09
N PRO A 61 -6.24 -16.75 8.73
CA PRO A 61 -5.05 -17.14 7.96
C PRO A 61 -4.97 -16.48 6.58
N SER A 62 -6.11 -16.27 5.92
CA SER A 62 -6.17 -15.56 4.64
C SER A 62 -5.71 -14.11 4.75
N LEU A 63 -6.17 -13.39 5.79
CA LEU A 63 -5.72 -12.02 6.03
C LEU A 63 -4.23 -11.94 6.34
N ILE A 64 -3.70 -12.88 7.12
CA ILE A 64 -2.26 -12.94 7.42
C ILE A 64 -1.46 -13.16 6.13
N LEU A 65 -1.84 -14.15 5.31
CA LEU A 65 -1.18 -14.44 4.03
C LEU A 65 -1.19 -13.22 3.10
N LEU A 66 -2.36 -12.60 2.88
CA LEU A 66 -2.50 -11.45 1.97
C LEU A 66 -1.74 -10.22 2.48
N THR A 67 -1.72 -10.00 3.79
CA THR A 67 -0.96 -8.89 4.40
C THR A 67 0.54 -9.14 4.24
N SER A 68 1.01 -10.35 4.49
CA SER A 68 2.42 -10.74 4.32
C SER A 68 2.88 -10.62 2.87
N VAL A 69 2.04 -11.02 1.90
CA VAL A 69 2.31 -10.81 0.47
C VAL A 69 2.44 -9.34 0.14
N TYR A 70 1.53 -8.50 0.63
CA TYR A 70 1.55 -7.07 0.37
C TYR A 70 2.84 -6.41 0.88
N TYR A 71 3.19 -6.63 2.15
CA TYR A 71 4.44 -6.11 2.72
C TYR A 71 5.68 -6.69 2.03
N GLY A 72 5.65 -7.98 1.67
CA GLY A 72 6.70 -8.65 0.91
C GLY A 72 6.90 -8.03 -0.48
N ALA A 73 5.81 -7.74 -1.20
CA ALA A 73 5.83 -7.14 -2.53
C ALA A 73 6.24 -5.67 -2.49
N MET A 74 5.80 -4.90 -1.49
CA MET A 74 6.30 -3.54 -1.26
C MET A 74 7.81 -3.53 -1.02
N TYR A 75 8.34 -4.51 -0.27
CA TYR A 75 9.78 -4.64 -0.09
C TYR A 75 10.49 -5.05 -1.39
N GLY A 76 9.96 -6.04 -2.12
CA GLY A 76 10.49 -6.48 -3.41
C GLY A 76 10.57 -5.35 -4.44
N GLY A 77 9.54 -4.51 -4.52
CA GLY A 77 9.50 -3.36 -5.43
C GLY A 77 10.61 -2.33 -5.18
N ARG A 78 11.12 -2.24 -3.95
CA ARG A 78 12.24 -1.35 -3.62
C ARG A 78 13.56 -1.86 -4.15
N ILE A 79 13.71 -3.18 -4.30
CA ILE A 79 14.93 -3.80 -4.84
C ILE A 79 15.13 -3.36 -6.29
N SER A 80 14.10 -3.52 -7.12
CA SER A 80 14.10 -3.06 -8.52
C SER A 80 14.20 -1.54 -8.63
N SER A 81 13.49 -0.80 -7.77
CA SER A 81 13.49 0.67 -7.74
C SER A 81 14.88 1.25 -7.42
N ILE A 82 15.56 0.75 -6.39
CA ILE A 82 16.87 1.27 -5.95
C ILE A 82 17.97 0.84 -6.93
N LEU A 83 17.98 -0.41 -7.37
CA LEU A 83 19.06 -0.93 -8.21
C LEU A 83 18.93 -0.51 -9.68
N LEU A 84 17.71 -0.55 -10.23
CA LEU A 84 17.47 -0.38 -11.67
C LEU A 84 16.79 0.94 -12.02
N ASN A 85 16.41 1.77 -11.03
CA ASN A 85 15.66 3.02 -11.25
C ASN A 85 14.30 2.82 -11.95
N ILE A 86 13.75 1.62 -11.91
CA ILE A 86 12.44 1.30 -12.48
C ILE A 86 11.47 1.18 -11.29
N PRO A 87 10.68 2.23 -10.98
CA PRO A 87 9.74 2.18 -9.87
C PRO A 87 8.65 1.16 -10.16
N GLY A 88 8.57 0.12 -9.33
CA GLY A 88 7.51 -0.90 -9.41
C GLY A 88 6.22 -0.53 -8.67
N ASP A 89 6.25 0.53 -7.88
CA ASP A 89 5.12 1.03 -7.08
C ASP A 89 5.17 2.56 -6.99
N GLU A 90 4.01 3.21 -6.91
CA GLU A 90 3.90 4.68 -6.87
C GLU A 90 4.75 5.33 -5.76
N PRO A 91 4.69 4.90 -4.47
CA PRO A 91 5.51 5.47 -3.41
C PRO A 91 7.01 5.19 -3.57
N ALA A 92 7.40 4.12 -4.28
CA ALA A 92 8.80 3.76 -4.50
C ALA A 92 9.50 4.74 -5.46
N MET A 93 8.74 5.48 -6.29
CA MET A 93 9.27 6.54 -7.14
C MET A 93 10.07 7.58 -6.34
N MET A 94 9.56 8.00 -5.17
CA MET A 94 10.26 8.97 -4.33
C MET A 94 11.51 8.38 -3.70
N THR A 95 11.51 7.08 -3.41
CA THR A 95 12.70 6.34 -2.96
C THR A 95 13.76 6.24 -4.06
N CYS A 96 13.37 6.09 -5.33
CA CYS A 96 14.31 6.04 -6.46
C CYS A 96 15.17 7.31 -6.56
N LEU A 97 14.60 8.49 -6.25
CA LEU A 97 15.25 9.79 -6.41
C LEU A 97 16.60 9.87 -5.70
N ASP A 98 16.72 9.27 -4.51
CA ASP A 98 17.97 9.20 -3.75
C ASP A 98 18.54 7.78 -3.67
N GLY A 99 17.70 6.74 -3.72
CA GLY A 99 18.14 5.35 -3.65
C GLY A 99 18.98 4.93 -4.85
N HIS A 100 18.61 5.32 -6.07
CA HIS A 100 19.37 4.97 -7.26
C HIS A 100 20.72 5.70 -7.36
N PRO A 101 20.83 7.00 -7.07
CA PRO A 101 22.14 7.66 -6.92
C PRO A 101 23.02 7.04 -5.83
N MET A 102 22.45 6.58 -4.70
CA MET A 102 23.20 5.82 -3.68
C MET A 102 23.73 4.49 -4.24
N ALA A 103 22.90 3.76 -5.01
CA ALA A 103 23.32 2.51 -5.66
C ALA A 103 24.46 2.76 -6.67
N LYS A 104 24.39 3.82 -7.48
CA LYS A 104 25.48 4.20 -8.42
C LYS A 104 26.79 4.54 -7.73
N LYS A 105 26.74 4.99 -6.46
CA LYS A 105 27.91 5.27 -5.63
C LYS A 105 28.49 4.03 -4.93
N GLY A 106 28.00 2.82 -5.26
CA GLY A 106 28.42 1.57 -4.61
C GLY A 106 27.78 1.33 -3.23
N MET A 107 26.84 2.17 -2.82
CA MET A 107 26.13 2.07 -1.53
C MET A 107 24.77 1.36 -1.66
N ALA A 108 24.64 0.44 -2.62
CA ALA A 108 23.39 -0.26 -2.91
C ALA A 108 22.88 -1.09 -1.71
N GLY A 109 23.76 -1.82 -1.03
CA GLY A 109 23.41 -2.59 0.17
C GLY A 109 22.97 -1.72 1.34
N GLU A 110 23.62 -0.56 1.53
CA GLU A 110 23.26 0.41 2.56
C GLU A 110 21.90 1.07 2.28
N ALA A 111 21.61 1.40 1.01
CA ALA A 111 20.32 1.95 0.61
C ALA A 111 19.16 0.95 0.84
N LEU A 112 19.35 -0.32 0.45
CA LEU A 112 18.36 -1.39 0.64
C LEU A 112 18.06 -1.65 2.12
N SER A 113 19.12 -1.80 2.92
CA SER A 113 18.99 -2.06 4.36
C SER A 113 18.41 -0.85 5.10
N LEU A 114 18.80 0.38 4.75
CA LEU A 114 18.22 1.60 5.33
C LEU A 114 16.74 1.72 4.98
N SER A 115 16.36 1.43 3.74
CA SER A 115 14.97 1.39 3.31
C SER A 115 14.15 0.37 4.11
N GLY A 116 14.69 -0.83 4.32
CA GLY A 116 14.08 -1.86 5.18
C GLY A 116 13.88 -1.41 6.63
N ILE A 117 14.90 -0.80 7.24
CA ILE A 117 14.83 -0.29 8.62
C ILE A 117 13.82 0.88 8.73
N ALA A 118 13.84 1.81 7.78
CA ALA A 118 12.88 2.92 7.71
C ALA A 118 11.44 2.43 7.61
N SER A 119 11.22 1.44 6.77
CA SER A 119 9.92 0.80 6.60
C SER A 119 9.44 0.10 7.87
N PHE A 120 10.34 -0.62 8.55
CA PHE A 120 10.03 -1.28 9.80
C PHE A 120 9.64 -0.29 10.90
N VAL A 121 10.40 0.80 11.06
CA VAL A 121 10.09 1.84 12.06
C VAL A 121 8.77 2.53 11.74
N GLY A 122 8.50 2.84 10.47
CA GLY A 122 7.24 3.44 10.04
C GLY A 122 6.03 2.54 10.31
N ALA A 123 6.12 1.27 9.91
CA ALA A 123 5.07 0.28 10.18
C ALA A 123 4.87 0.08 11.69
N PHE A 124 5.95 -0.08 12.44
CA PHE A 124 5.91 -0.30 13.89
C PHE A 124 5.21 0.86 14.62
N LEU A 125 5.61 2.10 14.34
CA LEU A 125 4.99 3.28 14.97
C LEU A 125 3.53 3.45 14.56
N ALA A 126 3.19 3.18 13.29
CA ALA A 126 1.81 3.22 12.84
C ALA A 126 0.95 2.14 13.52
N THR A 127 1.46 0.92 13.69
CA THR A 127 0.77 -0.17 14.39
C THR A 127 0.54 0.13 15.87
N TRP A 128 1.47 0.82 16.54
CA TRP A 128 1.25 1.31 17.90
C TRP A 128 0.25 2.48 17.94
N GLY A 129 0.34 3.42 17.00
CA GLY A 129 -0.58 4.56 16.86
C GLY A 129 -2.03 4.12 16.68
N LEU A 130 -2.33 3.40 15.59
CA LEU A 130 -2.73 2.01 15.77
C LEU A 130 -3.66 1.62 16.92
N ILE A 131 -3.12 0.69 17.69
CA ILE A 131 -3.69 0.08 18.89
C ILE A 131 -4.25 1.13 19.85
N LEU A 132 -3.60 2.29 19.97
CA LEU A 132 -4.01 3.36 20.89
C LEU A 132 -5.21 4.16 20.37
N LEU A 133 -5.23 4.54 19.09
CA LEU A 133 -6.27 5.37 18.49
C LEU A 133 -7.49 4.57 18.01
N ALA A 134 -7.32 3.29 17.65
CA ALA A 134 -8.39 2.43 17.15
C ALA A 134 -9.67 2.44 18.03
N PRO A 135 -9.61 2.22 19.36
CA PRO A 135 -10.83 2.22 20.19
C PRO A 135 -11.52 3.59 20.25
N GLN A 136 -10.75 4.69 20.19
CA GLN A 136 -11.31 6.05 20.19
C GLN A 136 -11.98 6.35 18.83
N LEU A 137 -11.32 5.96 17.74
CA LEU A 137 -11.85 6.09 16.38
C LEU A 137 -13.16 5.31 16.22
N VAL A 138 -13.27 4.10 16.79
CA VAL A 138 -14.51 3.30 16.72
C VAL A 138 -15.67 4.03 17.40
N LYS A 139 -15.47 4.62 18.58
CA LYS A 139 -16.51 5.39 19.30
C LYS A 139 -17.00 6.58 18.48
N ILE A 140 -16.06 7.37 17.96
CA ILE A 140 -16.35 8.52 17.10
C ILE A 140 -17.11 8.05 15.86
N ALA A 141 -16.65 6.96 15.26
CA ALA A 141 -17.22 6.48 14.02
C ALA A 141 -18.61 5.85 14.19
N LEU A 142 -19.01 5.42 15.39
CA LEU A 142 -20.39 5.00 15.67
C LEU A 142 -21.38 6.17 15.70
N LEU A 143 -20.90 7.40 15.91
CA LEU A 143 -21.72 8.62 15.91
C LEU A 143 -21.97 9.20 14.50
N PHE A 144 -21.31 8.66 13.46
CA PHE A 144 -21.49 9.13 12.08
C PHE A 144 -22.88 8.76 11.56
N GLY A 145 -23.67 9.78 11.23
CA GLY A 145 -24.93 9.66 10.53
C GLY A 145 -24.77 9.74 9.01
N PRO A 146 -25.88 9.67 8.26
CA PRO A 146 -25.88 9.70 6.80
C PRO A 146 -25.21 10.95 6.21
N ALA A 147 -25.37 12.11 6.86
CA ALA A 147 -24.79 13.38 6.42
C ALA A 147 -23.26 13.38 6.52
N GLU A 148 -22.71 12.85 7.60
CA GLU A 148 -21.26 12.77 7.81
C GLU A 148 -20.63 11.73 6.87
N TYR A 149 -21.36 10.65 6.54
CA TYR A 149 -20.93 9.71 5.48
C TYR A 149 -20.86 10.40 4.12
N PHE A 150 -21.87 11.19 3.75
CA PHE A 150 -21.85 11.93 2.50
C PHE A 150 -20.66 12.90 2.43
N ALA A 151 -20.40 13.65 3.51
CA ALA A 151 -19.25 14.55 3.60
C ALA A 151 -17.91 13.79 3.49
N LEU A 152 -17.78 12.63 4.14
CA LEU A 152 -16.60 11.77 4.03
C LEU A 152 -16.37 11.26 2.61
N PHE A 153 -17.43 10.80 1.93
CA PHE A 153 -17.32 10.32 0.55
C PHE A 153 -16.99 11.48 -0.40
N ALA A 154 -17.64 12.64 -0.24
CA ALA A 154 -17.32 13.84 -1.01
C ALA A 154 -15.85 14.26 -0.81
N LEU A 155 -15.37 14.28 0.43
CA LEU A 155 -13.95 14.55 0.74
C LEU A 155 -13.02 13.52 0.09
N ALA A 156 -13.38 12.23 0.11
CA ALA A 156 -12.61 11.18 -0.53
C ALA A 156 -12.54 11.36 -2.06
N PHE A 157 -13.63 11.78 -2.71
CA PHE A 157 -13.62 12.06 -4.15
C PHE A 157 -12.86 13.35 -4.50
N MET A 158 -12.98 14.39 -3.68
CA MET A 158 -12.24 15.65 -3.87
C MET A 158 -10.73 15.45 -3.71
N THR A 159 -10.31 14.69 -2.70
CA THR A 159 -8.87 14.40 -2.47
C THR A 159 -8.29 13.54 -3.58
N LEU A 160 -9.01 12.51 -4.06
CA LEU A 160 -8.59 11.73 -5.23
C LEU A 160 -8.44 12.59 -6.49
N GLY A 161 -9.45 13.40 -6.81
CA GLY A 161 -9.47 14.21 -8.02
C GLY A 161 -8.47 15.37 -7.99
N GLY A 162 -8.26 15.96 -6.81
CA GLY A 162 -7.44 17.15 -6.62
C GLY A 162 -5.95 16.87 -6.37
N VAL A 163 -5.60 15.76 -5.70
CA VAL A 163 -4.22 15.52 -5.25
C VAL A 163 -3.45 14.53 -6.16
N SER A 164 -4.15 13.60 -6.81
CA SER A 164 -3.51 12.51 -7.54
C SER A 164 -3.35 12.73 -9.05
N SER A 165 -3.95 13.79 -9.63
CA SER A 165 -4.02 13.93 -11.09
C SER A 165 -3.45 15.25 -11.60
N THR A 166 -2.66 15.15 -12.65
CA THR A 166 -2.22 16.29 -13.47
C THR A 166 -3.38 16.90 -14.27
N ASN A 167 -4.52 16.19 -14.39
CA ASN A 167 -5.70 16.63 -15.12
C ASN A 167 -7.00 16.27 -14.37
N GLN A 168 -7.52 17.24 -13.61
CA GLN A 168 -8.68 17.08 -12.74
C GLN A 168 -9.94 16.61 -13.50
N ALA A 169 -10.10 16.99 -14.77
CA ALA A 169 -11.25 16.59 -15.58
C ALA A 169 -11.24 15.08 -15.90
N LYS A 170 -10.05 14.51 -16.15
CA LYS A 170 -9.92 13.06 -16.39
C LYS A 170 -10.24 12.25 -15.13
N SER A 171 -9.77 12.71 -13.97
CA SER A 171 -10.09 12.04 -12.70
C SER A 171 -11.55 12.15 -12.32
N ALA A 172 -12.19 13.31 -12.57
CA ALA A 172 -13.63 13.46 -12.36
C ALA A 172 -14.43 12.53 -13.28
N PHE A 173 -14.04 12.42 -14.56
CA PHE A 173 -14.68 11.51 -15.50
C PHE A 173 -14.50 10.04 -15.10
N ALA A 174 -13.29 9.62 -14.72
CA ALA A 174 -13.02 8.26 -14.24
C ALA A 174 -13.79 7.93 -12.96
N ALA A 175 -13.90 8.88 -12.02
CA ALA A 175 -14.70 8.71 -10.81
C ALA A 175 -16.19 8.58 -11.12
N ALA A 176 -16.72 9.40 -12.04
CA ALA A 176 -18.11 9.32 -12.49
C ALA A 176 -18.41 8.00 -13.20
N LEU A 177 -17.50 7.53 -14.07
CA LEU A 177 -17.61 6.25 -14.76
C LEU A 177 -17.61 5.08 -13.75
N GLY A 178 -16.70 5.10 -12.78
CA GLY A 178 -16.63 4.08 -11.72
C GLY A 178 -17.88 4.06 -10.83
N LEU A 179 -18.42 5.23 -10.48
CA LEU A 179 -19.71 5.34 -9.79
C LEU A 179 -20.85 4.77 -10.64
N GLY A 180 -20.87 5.06 -11.94
CA GLY A 180 -21.84 4.50 -12.89
C GLY A 180 -21.83 2.97 -12.90
N LEU A 181 -20.64 2.36 -13.01
CA LEU A 181 -20.47 0.90 -12.98
C LEU A 181 -20.86 0.30 -11.63
N ALA A 182 -20.55 0.97 -10.51
CA ALA A 182 -20.89 0.51 -9.17
C ALA A 182 -22.39 0.57 -8.85
N MET A 183 -23.17 1.37 -9.59
CA MET A 183 -24.63 1.46 -9.45
C MET A 183 -25.38 0.35 -10.19
N ILE A 184 -24.70 -0.49 -10.99
CA ILE A 184 -25.31 -1.62 -11.69
C ILE A 184 -25.67 -2.71 -10.68
N GLY A 185 -26.95 -3.05 -10.59
CA GLY A 185 -27.46 -4.14 -9.74
C GLY A 185 -28.70 -3.76 -8.94
N VAL A 186 -29.15 -4.67 -8.09
CA VAL A 186 -30.27 -4.43 -7.18
C VAL A 186 -29.77 -3.68 -5.94
N ASP A 187 -30.38 -2.53 -5.65
CA ASP A 187 -30.04 -1.75 -4.47
C ASP A 187 -30.46 -2.49 -3.18
N THR A 188 -29.50 -2.82 -2.32
CA THR A 188 -29.74 -3.60 -1.09
C THR A 188 -30.62 -2.92 -0.04
N GLN A 189 -30.87 -1.61 -0.15
CA GLN A 189 -31.70 -0.87 0.80
C GLN A 189 -33.15 -0.76 0.31
N THR A 190 -33.33 -0.54 -0.99
CA THR A 190 -34.63 -0.24 -1.61
C THR A 190 -35.19 -1.39 -2.45
N GLY A 191 -34.37 -2.40 -2.79
CA GLY A 191 -34.75 -3.53 -3.62
C GLY A 191 -34.98 -3.17 -5.10
N VAL A 192 -34.70 -1.93 -5.49
CA VAL A 192 -34.94 -1.44 -6.86
C VAL A 192 -33.75 -1.79 -7.76
N PRO A 193 -33.96 -2.46 -8.90
CA PRO A 193 -32.90 -2.68 -9.88
C PRO A 193 -32.49 -1.36 -10.55
N ARG A 194 -31.19 -1.08 -10.57
CA ARG A 194 -30.60 0.08 -11.25
C ARG A 194 -29.64 -0.41 -12.33
N PHE A 195 -29.80 0.11 -13.56
CA PHE A 195 -28.94 -0.20 -14.71
C PHE A 195 -28.84 -1.70 -15.06
N THR A 196 -29.84 -2.53 -14.72
CA THR A 196 -29.86 -3.98 -15.05
C THR A 196 -30.47 -4.29 -16.41
N PHE A 197 -31.12 -3.31 -17.06
CA PHE A 197 -31.69 -3.42 -18.42
C PHE A 197 -32.59 -4.66 -18.66
N GLY A 198 -33.14 -5.26 -17.61
CA GLY A 198 -33.97 -6.47 -17.68
C GLY A 198 -33.20 -7.80 -17.65
N GLU A 199 -31.88 -7.78 -17.63
CA GLU A 199 -31.05 -8.99 -17.59
C GLU A 199 -30.82 -9.50 -16.17
N VAL A 200 -31.14 -10.78 -15.95
CA VAL A 200 -31.09 -11.43 -14.62
C VAL A 200 -29.66 -11.52 -14.10
N HIS A 201 -28.68 -11.73 -14.98
CA HIS A 201 -27.27 -11.79 -14.60
C HIS A 201 -26.71 -10.45 -14.07
N LEU A 202 -27.37 -9.33 -14.37
CA LEU A 202 -26.97 -8.02 -13.86
C LEU A 202 -27.58 -7.70 -12.49
N TYR A 203 -28.49 -8.53 -11.96
CA TYR A 203 -29.16 -8.26 -10.67
C TYR A 203 -28.21 -8.35 -9.49
N ASP A 204 -27.26 -9.29 -9.55
CA ASP A 204 -26.17 -9.42 -8.57
C ASP A 204 -25.13 -8.28 -8.67
N GLY A 205 -25.26 -7.45 -9.71
CA GLY A 205 -24.33 -6.39 -10.06
C GLY A 205 -23.06 -6.94 -10.71
N LEU A 206 -22.14 -6.04 -11.07
CA LEU A 206 -20.82 -6.44 -11.52
C LEU A 206 -20.02 -6.94 -10.31
N ASP A 207 -19.49 -8.17 -10.37
CA ASP A 207 -18.48 -8.60 -9.41
C ASP A 207 -17.19 -7.84 -9.71
N PHE A 208 -17.09 -6.67 -9.07
CA PHE A 208 -15.97 -5.75 -9.16
C PHE A 208 -14.63 -6.47 -8.94
N LEU A 209 -14.64 -7.52 -8.11
CA LEU A 209 -13.51 -8.37 -7.84
C LEU A 209 -12.98 -9.04 -9.11
N VAL A 210 -13.86 -9.78 -9.78
CA VAL A 210 -13.55 -10.56 -10.98
C VAL A 210 -13.19 -9.62 -12.13
N ALA A 211 -13.92 -8.51 -12.29
CA ALA A 211 -13.67 -7.53 -13.33
C ALA A 211 -12.26 -6.92 -13.19
N ILE A 212 -11.87 -6.47 -12.00
CA ILE A 212 -10.53 -5.93 -11.75
C ILE A 212 -9.47 -7.00 -11.96
N VAL A 213 -9.56 -8.16 -11.30
CA VAL A 213 -8.53 -9.21 -11.42
C VAL A 213 -8.33 -9.63 -12.87
N GLY A 214 -9.41 -9.77 -13.64
CA GLY A 214 -9.35 -10.06 -15.07
C GLY A 214 -8.73 -8.95 -15.90
N LEU A 215 -9.14 -7.69 -15.68
CA LEU A 215 -8.59 -6.54 -16.40
C LEU A 215 -7.09 -6.37 -16.14
N PHE A 216 -6.64 -6.62 -14.91
CA PHE A 216 -5.23 -6.53 -14.54
C PHE A 216 -4.40 -7.66 -15.10
N ALA A 217 -4.89 -8.90 -15.05
CA ALA A 217 -4.21 -10.02 -15.69
C ALA A 217 -4.04 -9.79 -17.21
N LEU A 218 -5.06 -9.22 -17.86
CA LEU A 218 -5.00 -8.88 -19.29
C LEU A 218 -4.03 -7.71 -19.57
N SER A 219 -4.03 -6.67 -18.75
CA SER A 219 -3.12 -5.53 -18.89
C SER A 219 -1.65 -5.97 -18.82
N GLU A 220 -1.30 -6.86 -17.89
CA GLU A 220 0.06 -7.40 -17.77
C GLU A 220 0.47 -8.23 -18.99
N VAL A 221 -0.45 -9.04 -19.53
CA VAL A 221 -0.17 -9.80 -20.77
C VAL A 221 0.11 -8.84 -21.92
N PHE A 222 -0.63 -7.74 -22.04
CA PHE A 222 -0.41 -6.75 -23.09
C PHE A 222 0.90 -5.96 -22.90
N ILE A 223 1.22 -5.53 -21.69
CA ILE A 223 2.50 -4.85 -21.37
C ILE A 223 3.68 -5.79 -21.62
N PHE A 224 3.56 -7.06 -21.26
CA PHE A 224 4.57 -8.08 -21.52
C PHE A 224 4.78 -8.31 -23.02
N LEU A 225 3.72 -8.28 -23.82
CA LEU A 225 3.80 -8.36 -25.28
C LEU A 225 4.44 -7.10 -25.90
N GLU A 226 4.13 -5.93 -25.37
CA GLU A 226 4.68 -4.64 -25.84
C GLU A 226 6.19 -4.53 -25.54
N ASN A 227 6.60 -4.87 -24.32
CA ASN A 227 8.00 -4.83 -23.90
C ASN A 227 8.87 -5.92 -24.54
N ARG A 228 8.28 -6.89 -25.25
CA ARG A 228 9.03 -7.90 -26.01
C ARG A 228 9.66 -7.33 -27.29
N HIS A 229 9.25 -6.14 -27.75
CA HIS A 229 9.84 -5.43 -28.90
C HIS A 229 10.75 -4.26 -28.52
N GLY A 230 10.76 -3.83 -27.25
CA GLY A 230 11.64 -2.79 -26.74
C GLY A 230 12.90 -3.39 -26.12
N GLY A 231 13.85 -3.82 -26.96
CA GLY A 231 15.19 -4.12 -26.47
C GLY A 231 15.77 -2.88 -25.79
N SER A 232 16.11 -2.98 -24.52
CA SER A 232 17.00 -2.02 -23.88
C SER A 232 17.80 -2.73 -22.79
N GLU A 233 19.02 -3.08 -23.18
CA GLU A 233 20.22 -2.89 -22.37
C GLU A 233 20.01 -2.93 -20.85
N ALA A 234 19.81 -4.14 -20.32
CA ALA A 234 20.39 -4.45 -19.01
C ALA A 234 21.91 -4.50 -19.19
N GLU A 235 22.52 -3.33 -19.43
CA GLU A 235 23.96 -3.18 -19.47
C GLU A 235 24.46 -3.60 -18.09
N GLY A 236 25.11 -4.76 -18.07
CA GLY A 236 25.60 -5.45 -16.88
C GLY A 236 26.73 -4.68 -16.20
N ARG A 237 26.46 -3.49 -15.69
CA ARG A 237 27.30 -2.88 -14.68
C ARG A 237 27.00 -3.64 -13.40
N LYS A 238 27.89 -4.57 -13.04
CA LYS A 238 27.91 -5.19 -11.71
C LYS A 238 27.87 -4.05 -10.68
N LEU A 239 26.69 -3.75 -10.17
CA LEU A 239 26.54 -2.85 -9.04
C LEU A 239 27.31 -3.54 -7.91
N GLU A 240 28.41 -2.92 -7.49
CA GLU A 240 29.09 -3.37 -6.29
C GLU A 240 28.08 -3.25 -5.16
N ILE A 241 27.59 -4.41 -4.71
CA ILE A 241 26.86 -4.52 -3.46
C ILE A 241 27.93 -4.20 -2.42
N GLY A 242 28.02 -2.93 -2.03
CA GLY A 242 28.91 -2.48 -0.97
C GLY A 242 28.54 -3.12 0.37
N ARG A 243 28.63 -2.39 1.47
CA ARG A 243 28.25 -2.97 2.76
C ARG A 243 26.76 -3.36 2.78
N LEU A 244 26.49 -4.58 3.22
CA LEU A 244 25.13 -5.12 3.37
C LEU A 244 24.34 -4.43 4.50
N TYR A 245 25.05 -3.85 5.46
CA TYR A 245 24.50 -3.17 6.62
C TYR A 245 24.93 -1.71 6.64
N PRO A 246 24.00 -0.76 6.89
CA PRO A 246 24.36 0.64 6.97
C PRO A 246 25.09 0.88 8.30
N PRO A 247 26.08 1.78 8.34
CA PRO A 247 26.77 2.10 9.58
C PRO A 247 25.76 2.69 10.59
N LEU A 248 25.92 2.33 11.87
CA LEU A 248 25.05 2.81 12.96
C LEU A 248 24.96 4.35 13.02
N SER A 249 26.00 5.06 12.57
CA SER A 249 26.01 6.52 12.43
C SER A 249 24.99 7.03 11.41
N MET A 250 24.82 6.33 10.28
CA MET A 250 23.82 6.65 9.25
C MET A 250 22.41 6.44 9.79
N ILE A 251 22.16 5.32 10.49
CA ILE A 251 20.86 5.03 11.12
C ILE A 251 20.51 6.11 12.15
N LYS A 252 21.45 6.45 13.05
CA LYS A 252 21.25 7.52 14.05
C LYS A 252 20.96 8.87 13.41
N ARG A 253 21.63 9.19 12.29
CA ARG A 253 21.41 10.44 11.53
C ARG A 253 20.04 10.50 10.85
N CYS A 254 19.47 9.34 10.48
CA CYS A 254 18.16 9.21 9.84
C CYS A 254 17.02 8.96 10.82
N THR A 255 17.31 8.55 12.05
CA THR A 255 16.30 8.29 13.10
C THR A 255 15.31 9.46 13.29
N PRO A 256 15.74 10.74 13.43
CA PRO A 256 14.77 11.84 13.59
C PRO A 256 13.89 12.03 12.35
N THR A 257 14.43 11.80 11.15
CA THR A 257 13.68 11.80 9.89
C THR A 257 12.61 10.72 9.91
N MET A 258 12.99 9.49 10.22
CA MET A 258 12.08 8.33 10.28
C MET A 258 10.93 8.57 11.26
N LEU A 259 11.21 9.14 12.44
CA LEU A 259 10.16 9.45 13.43
C LEU A 259 9.16 10.50 12.92
N ARG A 260 9.66 11.61 12.33
CA ARG A 260 8.81 12.69 11.82
C ARG A 260 7.95 12.24 10.66
N THR A 261 8.53 11.52 9.70
CA THR A 261 7.81 11.06 8.52
C THR A 261 6.87 9.91 8.83
N SER A 262 7.18 9.07 9.83
CA SER A 262 6.22 8.07 10.33
C SER A 262 4.96 8.73 10.89
N PHE A 263 5.10 9.84 11.63
CA PHE A 263 3.95 10.58 12.16
C PHE A 263 3.11 11.22 11.03
N LEU A 264 3.76 11.86 10.06
CA LEU A 264 3.07 12.39 8.89
C LEU A 264 2.37 11.31 8.06
N GLY A 265 3.07 10.20 7.82
CA GLY A 265 2.56 9.05 7.09
C GLY A 265 1.34 8.45 7.79
N PHE A 266 1.40 8.30 9.11
CA PHE A 266 0.26 7.87 9.91
C PHE A 266 -0.94 8.81 9.73
N LEU A 267 -0.74 10.13 9.83
CA LEU A 267 -1.80 11.13 9.65
C LEU A 267 -2.39 11.08 8.23
N ALA A 268 -1.53 10.99 7.21
CA ALA A 268 -1.95 10.83 5.82
C ALA A 268 -2.75 9.52 5.61
N GLY A 269 -2.33 8.42 6.25
CA GLY A 269 -3.02 7.14 6.17
C GLY A 269 -4.35 7.09 6.91
N VAL A 270 -4.57 7.95 7.91
CA VAL A 270 -5.88 8.10 8.59
C VAL A 270 -6.87 8.90 7.72
N LEU A 271 -6.40 9.86 6.92
CA LEU A 271 -7.24 10.72 6.08
C LEU A 271 -7.84 9.96 4.86
N PRO A 272 -9.14 10.12 4.56
CA PRO A 272 -9.78 9.47 3.42
C PRO A 272 -9.28 10.08 2.10
N GLY A 273 -8.91 9.22 1.14
CA GLY A 273 -8.39 9.61 -0.17
C GLY A 273 -6.91 10.00 -0.22
N ALA A 274 -6.23 10.07 0.94
CA ALA A 274 -4.77 10.12 1.03
C ALA A 274 -4.20 8.68 1.08
N GLY A 275 -3.37 8.34 0.09
CA GLY A 275 -2.77 7.01 -0.08
C GLY A 275 -1.31 6.94 0.38
N ALA A 276 -0.73 5.74 0.23
CA ALA A 276 0.67 5.47 0.59
C ALA A 276 1.64 6.31 -0.29
N SER A 277 1.28 6.52 -1.55
CA SER A 277 1.96 7.43 -2.50
C SER A 277 2.01 8.85 -1.97
N LEU A 278 0.86 9.43 -1.59
CA LEU A 278 0.82 10.80 -1.05
C LEU A 278 1.64 10.93 0.24
N GLY A 279 1.60 9.91 1.11
CA GLY A 279 2.42 9.85 2.31
C GLY A 279 3.92 9.89 2.01
N SER A 280 4.36 9.16 0.98
CA SER A 280 5.75 9.17 0.48
C SER A 280 6.13 10.55 -0.08
N PHE A 281 5.28 11.15 -0.93
CA PHE A 281 5.51 12.46 -1.53
C PHE A 281 5.61 13.59 -0.49
N ILE A 282 4.67 13.65 0.45
CA ILE A 282 4.66 14.67 1.51
C ILE A 282 5.87 14.50 2.42
N SER A 283 6.20 13.25 2.79
CA SER A 283 7.35 12.96 3.65
C SER A 283 8.66 13.39 3.01
N TYR A 284 8.87 13.10 1.73
CA TYR A 284 10.06 13.53 0.99
C TYR A 284 10.11 15.06 0.83
N SER A 285 9.01 15.69 0.42
CA SER A 285 8.95 17.15 0.20
C SER A 285 9.17 17.95 1.50
N MET A 286 8.56 17.51 2.60
CA MET A 286 8.73 18.17 3.89
C MET A 286 10.15 17.98 4.44
N GLU A 287 10.70 16.77 4.34
CA GLU A 287 12.06 16.52 4.80
C GLU A 287 13.09 17.30 3.98
N LYS A 288 12.90 17.37 2.66
CA LYS A 288 13.70 18.24 1.79
C LYS A 288 13.66 19.69 2.30
N ARG A 289 12.47 20.26 2.53
CA ARG A 289 12.36 21.65 3.03
C ARG A 289 12.98 21.89 4.41
N LEU A 290 12.92 20.90 5.31
CA LEU A 290 13.38 21.04 6.70
C LEU A 290 14.89 20.82 6.86
N VAL A 291 15.45 19.90 6.07
CA VAL A 291 16.79 19.35 6.33
C VAL A 291 17.77 19.64 5.20
N ASP A 292 17.29 19.89 3.97
CA ASP A 292 18.13 20.17 2.81
C ASP A 292 18.71 21.59 2.84
N LYS A 293 19.71 21.81 3.70
CA LYS A 293 20.44 23.07 3.78
C LYS A 293 21.50 23.23 2.70
N GLU A 294 21.94 22.13 2.10
CA GLU A 294 23.09 22.06 1.19
C GLU A 294 22.72 21.58 -0.23
N GLY A 295 21.45 21.25 -0.50
CA GLY A 295 21.00 20.77 -1.80
C GLY A 295 21.38 19.31 -2.11
N THR A 296 21.46 18.46 -1.08
CA THR A 296 21.93 17.06 -1.19
C THR A 296 20.84 16.08 -1.64
N PHE A 297 19.56 16.42 -1.52
CA PHE A 297 18.44 15.58 -1.94
C PHE A 297 18.38 15.42 -3.47
N GLY A 298 18.22 14.18 -3.94
CA GLY A 298 18.33 13.77 -5.35
C GLY A 298 19.75 13.46 -5.80
N THR A 299 20.76 13.61 -4.92
CA THR A 299 22.15 13.21 -5.20
C THR A 299 22.55 11.92 -4.49
N GLY A 300 21.63 11.30 -3.74
CA GLY A 300 21.86 10.10 -2.97
C GLY A 300 22.09 10.36 -1.47
N ASP A 301 21.27 11.23 -0.89
CA ASP A 301 21.25 11.44 0.56
C ASP A 301 20.47 10.28 1.24
N PRO A 302 21.04 9.59 2.24
CA PRO A 302 20.35 8.54 2.99
C PRO A 302 18.98 8.96 3.57
N ARG A 303 18.82 10.24 3.92
CA ARG A 303 17.55 10.78 4.45
C ARG A 303 16.45 10.82 3.38
N GLY A 304 16.84 11.01 2.12
CA GLY A 304 15.94 10.98 0.97
C GLY A 304 15.38 9.59 0.66
N VAL A 305 16.03 8.52 1.16
CA VAL A 305 15.50 7.15 1.14
C VAL A 305 14.67 6.86 2.39
N ALA A 306 15.15 7.26 3.57
CA ALA A 306 14.48 6.96 4.83
C ALA A 306 13.14 7.70 5.02
N ALA A 307 13.04 8.94 4.53
CA ALA A 307 11.83 9.77 4.63
C ALA A 307 10.61 9.17 3.91
N PRO A 308 10.66 8.92 2.58
CA PRO A 308 9.53 8.35 1.84
C PRO A 308 9.17 6.95 2.33
N GLU A 309 10.15 6.13 2.72
CA GLU A 309 9.90 4.76 3.17
C GLU A 309 9.20 4.68 4.52
N ALA A 310 9.64 5.45 5.51
CA ALA A 310 8.96 5.52 6.79
C ALA A 310 7.53 6.08 6.65
N GLY A 311 7.34 7.11 5.82
CA GLY A 311 6.03 7.70 5.54
C GLY A 311 5.08 6.76 4.82
N ASN A 312 5.56 6.08 3.78
CA ASN A 312 4.81 5.10 2.99
C ASN A 312 4.28 3.95 3.86
N ASN A 313 5.15 3.30 4.64
CA ASN A 313 4.74 2.16 5.46
C ASN A 313 3.90 2.57 6.66
N ALA A 314 4.12 3.78 7.20
CA ALA A 314 3.24 4.31 8.23
C ALA A 314 1.82 4.60 7.69
N ALA A 315 1.73 5.14 6.46
CA ALA A 315 0.46 5.37 5.78
C ALA A 315 -0.25 4.06 5.42
N ALA A 316 0.50 3.07 4.90
CA ALA A 316 0.00 1.74 4.62
C ALA A 316 -0.51 1.07 5.90
N GLY A 317 0.26 1.10 6.99
CA GLY A 317 -0.11 0.57 8.30
C GLY A 317 -1.38 1.22 8.87
N ALA A 318 -1.46 2.56 8.84
CA ALA A 318 -2.63 3.30 9.29
C ALA A 318 -3.89 3.01 8.44
N ARG A 319 -3.71 2.78 7.14
CA ARG A 319 -4.82 2.45 6.23
C ARG A 319 -5.52 1.15 6.62
N TRP A 320 -4.81 0.15 7.14
CA TRP A 320 -5.40 -1.12 7.58
C TRP A 320 -6.48 -0.97 8.66
N CYS A 321 -6.42 0.08 9.48
CA CYS A 321 -7.43 0.27 10.51
C CYS A 321 -8.82 0.64 9.98
N ARG A 322 -8.90 1.11 8.73
CA ARG A 322 -10.17 1.26 8.04
C ARG A 322 -10.76 -0.09 7.64
N CYS A 323 -9.96 -1.10 7.26
CA CYS A 323 -10.52 -2.44 7.01
C CYS A 323 -11.09 -3.06 8.30
N TRP A 324 -10.46 -2.84 9.45
CA TRP A 324 -10.92 -3.36 10.75
C TRP A 324 -12.31 -2.84 11.15
N ARG A 325 -12.60 -1.55 10.95
CA ARG A 325 -13.92 -0.99 11.26
C ARG A 325 -15.06 -1.67 10.48
N TRP A 326 -14.79 -2.09 9.25
CA TRP A 326 -15.79 -2.74 8.38
C TRP A 326 -15.91 -4.24 8.67
N ALA A 327 -14.81 -4.90 9.05
CA ALA A 327 -14.84 -6.27 9.57
C ALA A 327 -15.69 -6.39 10.85
N CYS A 328 -15.62 -5.42 11.76
CA CYS A 328 -16.44 -5.40 12.98
C CYS A 328 -17.96 -5.25 12.74
N ARG A 329 -18.41 -4.83 11.55
CA ARG A 329 -19.85 -4.73 11.21
C ARG A 329 -20.41 -6.00 10.54
N GLY A 330 -19.68 -7.12 10.56
CA GLY A 330 -20.17 -8.41 10.05
C GLY A 330 -20.40 -8.44 8.53
N ARG A 331 -19.97 -7.42 7.79
CA ARG A 331 -20.00 -7.43 6.32
C ARG A 331 -18.83 -8.28 5.84
N ALA A 332 -19.13 -9.22 4.93
CA ALA A 332 -18.18 -10.22 4.44
C ALA A 332 -16.81 -9.60 4.08
N PRO A 333 -15.69 -10.26 4.43
CA PRO A 333 -14.34 -9.75 4.18
C PRO A 333 -14.09 -9.39 2.70
N ARG A 334 -14.83 -10.04 1.78
CA ARG A 334 -14.83 -9.78 0.33
C ARG A 334 -15.16 -8.34 -0.08
N ARG A 335 -15.94 -7.56 0.68
CA ARG A 335 -16.26 -6.17 0.32
C ARG A 335 -15.49 -5.12 1.14
N CYS A 336 -14.91 -5.54 2.27
CA CYS A 336 -14.39 -4.62 3.30
C CYS A 336 -12.90 -4.27 3.13
N CYS A 337 -12.05 -5.23 2.73
CA CYS A 337 -10.62 -4.98 2.50
C CYS A 337 -10.30 -4.59 1.04
N TRP A 338 -11.25 -4.79 0.12
CA TRP A 338 -11.05 -4.68 -1.32
C TRP A 338 -10.78 -3.25 -1.85
N PRO A 339 -11.51 -2.20 -1.42
CA PRO A 339 -11.21 -0.83 -1.84
C PRO A 339 -9.86 -0.29 -1.31
N PHE A 340 -9.22 -1.01 -0.38
CA PHE A 340 -8.02 -0.56 0.33
C PHE A 340 -6.71 -1.09 -0.27
N PHE A 341 -6.75 -2.23 -0.95
CA PHE A 341 -5.60 -2.78 -1.69
C PHE A 341 -5.36 -2.09 -3.04
N TRP A 342 -6.40 -1.49 -3.61
CA TRP A 342 -6.47 -1.01 -4.98
C TRP A 342 -6.55 0.53 -5.11
N ARG A 343 -6.12 1.24 -4.07
CA ARG A 343 -5.99 2.70 -4.01
C ARG A 343 -4.63 3.08 -3.43
#